data_AF-N6ZCP4-F1
#
_entry.id   AF-N6ZCP4-F1
#
_cell.length_a   1.000
_cell.length_b   1.000
_cell.length_c   1.000
_cell.angle_alpha   90.00
_cell.angle_beta   90.00
_cell.angle_gamma   90.00
#
_symmetry.space_group_name_H-M   'P 1'
#
loop_
_entity.id
_entity.type
_entity.pdbx_description
1 polymer ?
#
loop_
_entity_poly.entity_id
_entity_poly.type
_entity_poly.pdbx_seq_one_letter_code
_entity_poly.pdbx_strand_id
1 'polypeptide(L)'
;MRLKQFEFWGALGVTQSGGSRYESGREIPEPVQILLNLALGGDMQSAELFGQLRKIEAREREVVAAKKAKPKVPLGFGMLP
;
A
#
# COMPACT_ATOMS: atom_id res chain seq x y z
N MET A 1 -12.20 -26.78 12.27
CA MET A 1 -13.24 -26.39 11.30
C MET A 1 -12.54 -25.97 10.01
N ARG A 2 -12.94 -26.50 8.85
CA ARG A 2 -12.43 -26.09 7.54
C ARG A 2 -13.34 -24.98 7.02
N LEU A 3 -12.83 -23.77 6.83
CA LEU A 3 -13.57 -22.67 6.19
C LEU A 3 -13.94 -23.07 4.75
N LYS A 4 -15.15 -22.75 4.31
CA LYS A 4 -15.53 -22.92 2.89
C LYS A 4 -14.78 -21.86 2.07
N GLN A 5 -14.44 -22.20 0.82
CA GLN A 5 -13.74 -21.27 -0.10
C GLN A 5 -14.40 -19.89 -0.15
N PHE A 6 -15.73 -19.85 -0.21
CA PHE A 6 -16.50 -18.59 -0.22
C PHE A 6 -16.22 -17.72 1.02
N GLU A 7 -16.07 -18.32 2.21
CA GLU A 7 -15.84 -17.59 3.45
C GLU A 7 -14.42 -17.04 3.50
N PHE A 8 -13.44 -17.86 3.11
CA PHE A 8 -12.04 -17.47 3.08
C PHE A 8 -11.78 -16.35 2.06
N TRP A 9 -12.15 -16.57 0.80
CA TRP A 9 -11.94 -15.59 -0.27
C TRP A 9 -12.83 -14.35 -0.09
N GLY A 10 -14.04 -14.53 0.43
CA GLY A 10 -14.97 -13.45 0.73
C GLY A 10 -14.42 -12.44 1.73
N ALA A 11 -13.67 -12.90 2.74
CA ALA A 11 -13.02 -12.01 3.70
C ALA A 11 -11.97 -11.07 3.05
N LEU A 12 -11.42 -11.47 1.91
CA LEU A 12 -10.45 -10.71 1.13
C LEU A 12 -11.11 -9.94 -0.05
N GLY A 13 -12.45 -9.91 -0.10
CA GLY A 13 -13.20 -9.27 -1.19
C GLY A 13 -13.15 -10.03 -2.52
N VAL A 14 -12.75 -11.31 -2.50
CA VAL A 14 -12.64 -12.15 -3.69
C VAL A 14 -13.90 -13.01 -3.84
N THR A 15 -14.47 -13.04 -5.05
CA THR A 15 -15.62 -13.90 -5.37
C THR A 15 -15.24 -15.38 -5.34
N GLN A 16 -16.21 -16.27 -5.10
CA GLN A 16 -15.94 -17.72 -5.07
C GLN A 16 -15.31 -18.23 -6.38
N SER A 17 -15.81 -17.77 -7.54
CA SER A 17 -15.24 -18.15 -8.84
C SER A 17 -13.84 -17.57 -9.07
N GLY A 18 -13.55 -16.39 -8.51
CA GLY A 18 -12.21 -15.82 -8.47
C GLY A 18 -11.24 -16.68 -7.63
N GLY A 19 -11.65 -17.02 -6.41
CA GLY A 19 -10.88 -17.87 -5.51
C GLY A 19 -10.59 -19.26 -6.09
N SER A 20 -11.60 -19.88 -6.72
CA SER A 20 -11.43 -21.17 -7.41
C SER A 20 -10.36 -21.13 -8.51
N ARG A 21 -10.26 -20.03 -9.26
CA ARG A 21 -9.19 -19.86 -10.26
C ARG A 21 -7.81 -19.78 -9.61
N TYR A 22 -7.70 -19.05 -8.50
CA TYR A 22 -6.43 -18.93 -7.76
C TYR A 22 -5.97 -20.28 -7.22
N GLU A 23 -6.88 -21.06 -6.64
CA GLU A 23 -6.59 -22.42 -6.17
C GLU A 23 -6.24 -23.40 -7.30
N SER A 24 -6.72 -23.12 -8.51
CA SER A 24 -6.41 -23.90 -9.72
C SER A 24 -5.10 -23.46 -10.40
N GLY A 25 -4.31 -22.60 -9.76
CA GLY A 25 -2.98 -22.20 -10.24
C GLY A 25 -2.96 -20.92 -11.09
N ARG A 26 -4.08 -20.19 -11.20
CA ARG A 26 -4.04 -18.84 -11.78
C ARG A 26 -3.23 -17.93 -10.86
N GLU A 27 -2.39 -17.10 -11.44
CA GLU A 27 -1.68 -16.06 -10.71
C GLU A 27 -2.65 -15.16 -9.92
N ILE A 28 -2.32 -14.96 -8.64
CA ILE A 28 -3.08 -14.13 -7.72
C ILE A 28 -2.66 -12.68 -7.96
N PRO A 29 -3.58 -11.73 -8.20
CA PRO A 29 -3.23 -10.33 -8.34
C PRO A 29 -2.48 -9.80 -7.11
N GLU A 30 -1.47 -8.96 -7.33
CA GLU A 30 -0.64 -8.37 -6.27
C GLU A 30 -1.46 -7.79 -5.09
N PRO A 31 -2.55 -7.03 -5.30
CA PRO A 31 -3.34 -6.52 -4.18
C PRO A 31 -3.93 -7.63 -3.29
N VAL A 32 -4.32 -8.75 -3.88
CA VAL A 32 -4.85 -9.90 -3.14
C VAL A 32 -3.71 -10.61 -2.39
N GLN A 33 -2.52 -10.70 -2.96
CA GLN A 33 -1.33 -11.23 -2.27
C GLN A 33 -0.97 -10.37 -1.04
N ILE A 34 -1.03 -9.05 -1.15
CA ILE A 34 -0.81 -8.13 -0.03
C ILE A 34 -1.83 -8.40 1.08
N LEU A 35 -3.13 -8.50 0.73
CA LEU A 35 -4.18 -8.81 1.71
C LEU A 35 -3.99 -10.17 2.37
N LEU A 36 -3.57 -11.19 1.61
CA LEU A 36 -3.22 -12.51 2.15
C LEU A 36 -2.08 -12.41 3.18
N ASN A 37 -1.02 -11.67 2.86
CA ASN A 37 0.10 -11.46 3.79
C ASN A 37 -0.32 -10.69 5.04
N LEU A 38 -1.19 -9.68 4.91
CA LEU A 38 -1.70 -8.95 6.06
C LEU A 38 -2.61 -9.80 6.96
N ALA A 39 -3.44 -10.66 6.37
CA ALA A 39 -4.43 -11.45 7.09
C ALA A 39 -3.89 -12.76 7.67
N LEU A 40 -2.87 -13.36 7.04
CA LEU A 40 -2.34 -14.69 7.40
C LEU A 40 -0.85 -14.67 7.79
N GLY A 41 -0.14 -13.58 7.53
CA GLY A 41 1.24 -13.40 7.97
C GLY A 41 1.34 -13.24 9.49
N GLY A 42 2.56 -13.37 10.02
CA GLY A 42 2.80 -13.13 11.43
C GLY A 42 2.65 -11.66 11.79
N ASP A 43 2.22 -11.36 13.02
CA ASP A 43 1.89 -9.99 13.47
C ASP A 43 2.99 -8.96 13.16
N MET A 44 4.26 -9.31 13.38
CA MET A 44 5.39 -8.42 13.07
C MET A 44 5.51 -8.15 11.57
N GLN A 45 5.36 -9.17 10.73
CA GLN A 45 5.42 -9.05 9.27
C GLN A 45 4.24 -8.22 8.75
N SER A 46 3.03 -8.48 9.26
CA SER A 46 1.83 -7.72 8.91
C SER A 46 1.96 -6.25 9.31
N ALA A 47 2.48 -5.97 10.51
CA ALA A 47 2.71 -4.61 10.99
C ALA A 47 3.76 -3.87 10.12
N GLU A 48 4.84 -4.55 9.74
CA GLU A 48 5.86 -3.99 8.86
C GLU A 48 5.28 -3.66 7.48
N LEU A 49 4.61 -4.62 6.84
CA LEU A 49 4.00 -4.45 5.53
C LEU A 49 2.96 -3.31 5.54
N PHE A 50 2.11 -3.28 6.57
CA PHE A 50 1.14 -2.21 6.75
C PHE A 50 1.81 -0.84 6.92
N GLY A 51 2.91 -0.79 7.67
CA GLY A 51 3.73 0.41 7.83
C GLY A 51 4.32 0.90 6.51
N GLN A 52 4.78 0.00 5.64
CA GLN A 52 5.28 0.35 4.31
C GLN A 52 4.18 0.96 3.43
N LEU A 53 2.98 0.38 3.42
CA LEU A 53 1.83 0.93 2.67
C LEU A 53 1.46 2.34 3.11
N ARG A 54 1.52 2.63 4.42
CA ARG A 54 1.25 3.97 4.97
C ARG A 54 2.29 5.03 4.59
N LYS A 55 3.53 4.64 4.31
CA LYS A 55 4.57 5.58 3.88
C LYS A 55 4.29 6.19 2.50
N ILE A 56 3.47 5.53 1.67
CA ILE A 56 3.01 6.08 0.39
C ILE A 56 2.26 7.39 0.64
N GLU A 57 1.32 7.40 1.58
CA GLU A 57 0.55 8.61 1.94
C GLU A 57 1.47 9.71 2.49
N ALA A 58 2.45 9.35 3.31
CA ALA A 58 3.38 10.32 3.89
C ALA A 58 4.25 10.99 2.81
N ARG A 59 4.80 10.21 1.88
CA ARG A 59 5.59 10.71 0.76
C ARG A 59 4.77 11.62 -0.16
N GLU A 60 3.53 11.24 -0.46
CA GLU A 60 2.64 12.09 -1.25
C GLU A 60 2.38 13.43 -0.56
N ARG A 61 2.12 13.43 0.76
CA ARG A 61 1.92 14.65 1.54
C ARG A 61 3.17 15.55 1.54
N GLU A 62 4.35 14.97 1.70
CA GLU A 62 5.62 15.71 1.64
C GLU A 62 5.85 16.36 0.28
N VAL A 63 5.61 15.63 -0.81
CA VAL A 63 5.73 16.15 -2.18
C VAL A 63 4.75 17.30 -2.42
N VAL A 64 3.51 17.17 -1.95
CA VAL A 64 2.50 18.23 -2.06
C VAL A 64 2.89 19.46 -1.24
N ALA A 65 3.40 19.27 -0.03
CA ALA A 65 3.87 20.37 0.83
C ALA A 65 5.07 21.10 0.22
N ALA A 66 6.05 20.36 -0.31
CA ALA A 66 7.23 20.92 -0.96
C ALA A 66 6.88 21.74 -2.22
N LYS A 67 5.93 21.28 -3.03
CA LYS A 67 5.43 22.04 -4.20
C LYS A 67 4.72 23.34 -3.80
N LYS A 68 4.12 23.39 -2.62
CA LYS A 68 3.41 24.59 -2.11
C LYS A 68 4.37 25.62 -1.52
N ALA A 69 5.55 25.21 -1.08
CA ALA A 69 6.59 26.12 -0.61
C ALA A 69 7.26 26.81 -1.82
N LYS A 70 6.94 28.09 -2.06
CA LYS A 70 7.64 28.91 -3.06
C LYS A 70 9.14 28.99 -2.70
N PRO A 71 10.07 28.93 -3.67
CA PRO A 71 11.48 29.12 -3.39
C PRO A 71 11.71 30.53 -2.87
N LYS A 72 12.37 30.66 -1.72
CA LYS A 72 12.80 31.95 -1.19
C LYS A 72 14.03 32.38 -1.99
N VAL A 73 13.81 33.18 -3.03
CA VAL A 73 14.92 33.83 -3.76
C VAL A 73 15.63 34.74 -2.76
N PRO A 74 16.95 34.62 -2.55
CA PRO A 74 17.66 35.58 -1.72
C PRO A 74 17.66 36.92 -2.46
N LEU A 75 16.95 37.92 -1.93
CA LEU A 75 17.19 39.31 -2.31
C LEU A 75 18.57 39.67 -1.78
N GLY A 76 19.58 39.73 -2.65
CA GLY A 76 20.88 40.24 -2.25
C GLY A 76 22.01 39.85 -3.16
N PHE A 77 22.12 40.51 -4.31
CA PHE A 77 23.41 40.82 -4.93
C PHE A 77 23.24 42.15 -5.67
N GLY A 78 23.34 43.23 -4.90
CA GLY A 78 23.13 44.58 -5.40
C GLY A 78 23.70 45.61 -4.44
N MET A 79 24.94 45.40 -4.00
CA MET A 79 25.74 46.48 -3.45
C MET A 79 27.22 46.12 -3.53
N LEU A 80 27.91 46.73 -4.49
CA LEU A 80 29.30 47.16 -4.35
C LEU A 80 29.53 48.24 -5.43
N PRO A 81 30.43 49.21 -5.13
CA PRO A 81 30.21 50.65 -5.22
C PRO A 81 30.20 51.25 -6.62
#